data_AF-A0A7G8V407-F1
#
_entry.id   AF-A0A7G8V407-F1
#
_cell.length_a   1.000
_cell.length_b   1.000
_cell.length_c   1.000
_cell.angle_alpha   90.00
_cell.angle_beta   90.00
_cell.angle_gamma   90.00
#
_symmetry.space_group_name_H-M   'P 1'
#
loop_
_entity.id
_entity.type
_entity.pdbx_description
1 polymer ?
#
loop_
_entity_poly.entity_id
_entity_poly.type
_entity_poly.pdbx_seq_one_letter_code
_entity_poly.pdbx_strand_id
1 'polypeptide(L)' 'MIKEENNKSFDWVYSVLGLFFGIITAAVISGSFLWSLFGGVLGLIMGAVFLNSIVKGRKY' A
#
# COMPACT_ATOMS: atom_id res chain seq x y z
N MET A 1 -21.54 20.33 -19.85
CA MET A 1 -21.52 19.79 -18.49
C MET A 1 -20.15 19.19 -18.25
N ILE A 2 -19.32 19.85 -17.46
CA ILE A 2 -18.01 19.35 -17.06
C ILE A 2 -18.30 18.15 -16.13
N LYS A 3 -18.12 16.94 -16.64
CA LYS A 3 -18.10 15.76 -15.78
C LYS A 3 -16.73 15.75 -15.10
N GLU A 4 -16.64 16.44 -13.97
CA GLU A 4 -15.58 16.18 -13.00
C GLU A 4 -15.80 14.76 -12.48
N GLU A 5 -15.25 13.79 -13.19
CA GLU A 5 -15.05 12.43 -12.70
C GLU A 5 -13.97 12.47 -11.62
N ASN A 6 -14.31 13.04 -10.47
CA ASN A 6 -13.52 12.96 -9.25
C ASN A 6 -13.73 11.58 -8.60
N ASN A 7 -13.61 10.52 -9.41
CA ASN A 7 -13.48 9.13 -8.97
C ASN A 7 -12.04 8.93 -8.50
N LYS A 8 -11.58 9.75 -7.55
CA LYS A 8 -10.25 9.60 -6.95
C LYS A 8 -10.28 8.39 -6.03
N SER A 9 -10.17 7.20 -6.63
CA SER A 9 -9.85 6.00 -5.89
C SER A 9 -8.52 6.23 -5.19
N PHE A 10 -8.56 6.35 -3.86
CA PHE A 10 -7.39 6.48 -3.01
C PHE A 10 -6.65 5.15 -2.85
N ASP A 11 -7.03 4.11 -3.61
CA ASP A 11 -6.45 2.77 -3.51
C ASP A 11 -4.94 2.78 -3.78
N TRP A 12 -4.50 3.66 -4.68
CA TRP A 12 -3.08 3.91 -4.93
C TRP A 12 -2.34 4.38 -3.66
N VAL A 13 -2.94 5.26 -2.86
CA VAL A 13 -2.29 5.83 -1.66
C VAL A 13 -2.02 4.73 -0.64
N TYR A 14 -3.01 3.85 -0.40
CA TYR A 14 -2.83 2.71 0.50
C TYR A 14 -1.79 1.71 -0.01
N SER A 15 -1.69 1.53 -1.33
CA SER A 15 -0.67 0.68 -1.94
C SER A 15 0.74 1.27 -1.75
N VAL A 16 0.90 2.59 -1.96
CA VAL A 16 2.18 3.29 -1.74
C VAL A 16 2.58 3.30 -0.27
N LEU A 17 1.63 3.51 0.64
CA LEU A 17 1.89 3.44 2.09
C LEU A 17 2.31 2.02 2.49
N GLY A 18 1.62 0.99 2.00
CA GLY A 18 2.00 -0.41 2.25
C GLY A 18 3.41 -0.73 1.79
N LEU A 19 3.81 -0.28 0.59
CA LEU A 19 5.18 -0.42 0.09
C LEU A 19 6.19 0.33 0.96
N PHE A 20 5.92 1.59 1.25
CA PHE A 20 6.83 2.45 2.01
C PHE A 20 7.10 1.89 3.41
N PHE A 21 6.04 1.55 4.15
CA PHE A 21 6.18 0.95 5.47
C PHE A 21 6.77 -0.46 5.41
N GLY A 22 6.43 -1.28 4.41
CA GLY A 22 7.02 -2.62 4.25
C GLY A 22 8.53 -2.60 4.06
N ILE A 23 9.02 -1.71 3.20
CA ILE A 23 10.47 -1.52 2.95
C ILE A 23 11.15 -1.05 4.24
N ILE A 24 10.59 -0.03 4.91
CA ILE A 24 11.17 0.52 6.14
C ILE A 24 11.21 -0.54 7.25
N THR A 25 10.12 -1.25 7.48
CA THR A 25 10.04 -2.27 8.52
C THR A 25 11.10 -3.36 8.29
N ALA A 26 11.28 -3.85 7.07
CA ALA A 26 12.31 -4.86 6.82
C ALA A 26 13.73 -4.31 6.81
N ALA A 27 13.93 -3.06 6.38
CA ALA A 27 15.23 -2.39 6.49
C ALA A 27 15.65 -2.24 7.97
N VAL A 28 14.71 -1.85 8.84
CA VAL A 28 14.93 -1.68 10.29
C VAL A 28 15.19 -3.02 10.98
N ILE A 29 14.39 -4.05 10.69
CA ILE A 29 14.51 -5.36 11.36
C ILE A 29 15.77 -6.11 10.92
N SER A 30 16.05 -6.12 9.62
CA SER A 30 17.07 -7.04 9.09
C SER A 30 18.46 -6.42 8.95
N GLY A 31 18.58 -5.08 8.90
CA GLY A 31 19.85 -4.39 8.65
C GLY A 31 20.51 -4.72 7.30
N SER A 32 19.84 -5.50 6.45
CA SER A 32 20.37 -6.02 5.18
C SER A 32 19.51 -5.55 4.02
N PHE A 33 20.17 -5.03 2.99
CA PHE A 33 19.51 -4.40 1.84
C PHE A 33 18.64 -5.38 1.03
N LEU A 34 19.01 -6.66 0.99
CA LEU A 34 18.23 -7.69 0.29
C LEU A 34 16.90 -7.99 0.99
N TRP A 35 16.90 -7.96 2.32
CA TRP A 35 15.69 -8.21 3.12
C TRP A 35 14.71 -7.04 3.08
N SER A 36 15.20 -5.81 2.89
CA SER A 36 14.38 -4.63 2.63
C SER A 36 13.48 -4.80 1.38
N LEU A 37 14.01 -5.39 0.29
CA LEU A 37 13.22 -5.68 -0.91
C LEU A 37 12.11 -6.70 -0.63
N PHE A 38 12.41 -7.77 0.13
CA PHE A 38 11.39 -8.74 0.55
C PHE A 38 10.32 -8.12 1.44
N GLY A 39 10.71 -7.22 2.34
CA GLY A 39 9.77 -6.45 3.15
C GLY A 39 8.86 -5.54 2.35
N GLY A 40 9.38 -4.91 1.30
CA GLY A 40 8.57 -4.12 0.38
C GLY A 40 7.50 -4.95 -0.32
N VAL A 41 7.86 -6.16 -0.78
CA VAL A 41 6.90 -7.10 -1.39
C VAL A 41 5.85 -7.54 -0.37
N LEU A 42 6.26 -7.90 0.85
CA LEU A 42 5.33 -8.26 1.93
C LEU A 42 4.41 -7.10 2.31
N GLY A 43 4.93 -5.88 2.40
CA GLY A 43 4.16 -4.67 2.68
C GLY A 43 3.17 -4.31 1.57
N LEU A 44 3.52 -4.56 0.31
CA LEU A 44 2.59 -4.44 -0.82
C LEU A 44 1.45 -5.46 -0.72
N ILE A 45 1.76 -6.73 -0.42
CA ILE A 45 0.74 -7.77 -0.23
C ILE A 45 -0.20 -7.38 0.91
N MET A 46 0.36 -6.92 2.03
CA MET A 46 -0.43 -6.48 3.19
C MET A 46 -1.29 -5.25 2.87
N GLY A 47 -0.76 -4.28 2.12
CA GLY A 47 -1.49 -3.09 1.66
C GLY A 47 -2.62 -3.44 0.69
N ALA A 48 -2.40 -4.39 -0.22
CA ALA A 48 -3.42 -4.89 -1.13
C ALA A 48 -4.52 -5.67 -0.39
N VAL A 49 -4.16 -6.49 0.60
CA VAL A 49 -5.11 -7.19 1.47
C VAL A 49 -5.91 -6.19 2.31
N PHE A 50 -5.27 -5.16 2.87
CA PHE A 50 -5.92 -4.09 3.61
C PHE A 50 -6.94 -3.36 2.73
N LEU A 51 -6.56 -3.00 1.51
CA LEU A 51 -7.46 -2.42 0.53
C LEU A 51 -8.66 -3.31 0.26
N ASN A 52 -8.42 -4.58 -0.05
CA ASN A 52 -9.47 -5.52 -0.43
C ASN A 52 -10.38 -5.93 0.75
N SER A 53 -9.87 -5.94 1.98
CA SER A 53 -10.61 -6.40 3.16
C SER A 53 -11.25 -5.27 3.97
N ILE A 54 -10.65 -4.08 4.00
CA ILE A 54 -11.07 -2.99 4.91
C ILE A 54 -11.62 -1.80 4.13
N VAL A 55 -10.99 -1.46 2.99
CA VAL A 55 -11.38 -0.27 2.21
C VAL A 55 -12.44 -0.60 1.17
N LYS A 56 -12.36 -1.79 0.55
CA LYS A 56 -13.28 -2.25 -0.50
C LYS A 56 -14.66 -2.53 0.09
N GLY A 57 -15.57 -1.58 -0.12
CA GLY A 57 -16.92 -1.58 0.46
C GLY A 57 -17.33 -0.21 1.01
N ARG A 58 -16.37 0.70 1.24
CA ARG A 58 -16.67 2.07 1.63
C ARG A 58 -16.92 2.91 0.37
N LYS A 59 -18.19 3.10 0.02
CA LYS A 59 -18.62 4.16 -0.91
C LYS A 59 -18.52 5.49 -0.17
N TYR A 60 -17.74 6.43 -0.71
CA TYR A 60 -17.77 7.84 -0.33
C TYR A 60 -18.74 8.58 -1.25
#